data_AF-A0AB35WUJ4-F1
#
_entry.id   AF-A0AB35WUJ4-F1
#
_cell.length_a   1.000
_cell.length_b   1.000
_cell.length_c   1.000
_cell.angle_alpha   90.00
_cell.angle_beta   90.00
_cell.angle_gamma   90.00
#
_symmetry.space_group_name_H-M   'P 1'
#
loop_
_entity.id
_entity.type
_entity.pdbx_description
1 polymer ?
#
loop_
_entity_poly.entity_id
_entity_poly.type
_entity_poly.pdbx_seq_one_letter_code
_entity_poly.pdbx_strand_id
1 'polypeptide(L)'
;MNRQTYFALPHVAQFTDWLAAELDSQSRFKHEYVDRRSATQWSCNSLFDAFCKYRWNHPGNARLGFNPGSCSASNGLALAALRNDLQGIDGDDGRALEATLDVMRWGGVSAGNANWLTLNKAGLANALKTVQVAMDAGDECAPTLRAKQLRFNSGMTKVYSLLCKNFVIYDSRVAAALGWLVVKYCQTHSLSSVPQALSFPWAGAKEAANASAPKRRNPGIGNLQFKGLRSGSHHALWNLRANWLLTAVLAHPAAHDSPFHSVAAPYAPLRALEAALFMIGYDLGDQRAAVAA
;
A
#
# COMPACT_ATOMS: atom_id res chain seq x y z
N MET A 1 10.56 -14.68 -10.21
CA MET A 1 9.51 -15.64 -9.85
C MET A 1 8.20 -15.10 -10.37
N ASN A 2 7.32 -15.95 -10.90
CA ASN A 2 5.98 -15.52 -11.31
C ASN A 2 4.97 -15.75 -10.17
N ARG A 3 3.73 -15.27 -10.36
CA ARG A 3 2.65 -15.39 -9.38
C ARG A 3 2.37 -16.84 -8.94
N GLN A 4 2.34 -17.79 -9.87
CA GLN A 4 2.04 -19.20 -9.56
C GLN A 4 3.13 -19.80 -8.65
N THR A 5 4.40 -19.59 -9.00
CA THR A 5 5.52 -20.05 -8.18
C THR A 5 5.54 -19.37 -6.80
N TYR A 6 5.11 -18.10 -6.69
CA TYR A 6 5.01 -17.41 -5.41
C TYR A 6 3.99 -18.07 -4.47
N PHE A 7 2.81 -18.42 -4.97
CA PHE A 7 1.77 -19.10 -4.17
C PHE A 7 2.06 -20.57 -3.89
N ALA A 8 2.94 -21.20 -4.66
CA ALA A 8 3.42 -22.56 -4.36
C ALA A 8 4.34 -22.62 -3.13
N LEU A 9 4.81 -21.47 -2.61
CA LEU A 9 5.62 -21.43 -1.40
C LEU A 9 4.73 -21.71 -0.17
N PRO A 10 5.06 -22.70 0.70
CA PRO A 10 4.17 -23.17 1.74
C PRO A 10 3.63 -22.08 2.67
N HIS A 11 4.52 -21.21 3.17
CA HIS A 11 4.09 -20.11 4.05
C HIS A 11 3.29 -19.02 3.33
N VAL A 12 3.46 -18.84 2.01
CA VAL A 12 2.65 -17.87 1.26
C VAL A 12 1.22 -18.40 1.10
N ALA A 13 1.05 -19.67 0.77
CA ALA A 13 -0.26 -20.33 0.73
C ALA A 13 -0.93 -20.27 2.11
N GLN A 14 -0.26 -20.77 3.15
CA GLN A 14 -0.78 -20.77 4.53
C GLN A 14 -1.13 -19.37 5.04
N PHE A 15 -0.31 -18.36 4.75
CA PHE A 15 -0.62 -16.97 5.11
C PHE A 15 -1.85 -16.44 4.37
N THR A 16 -2.00 -16.80 3.09
CA THR A 16 -3.16 -16.39 2.28
C THR A 16 -4.44 -16.99 2.84
N ASP A 17 -4.43 -18.30 3.13
CA ASP A 17 -5.57 -19.01 3.71
C ASP A 17 -5.93 -18.44 5.09
N TRP A 18 -4.92 -18.26 5.94
CA TRP A 18 -5.09 -17.69 7.28
C TRP A 18 -5.65 -16.28 7.24
N LEU A 19 -5.07 -15.37 6.43
CA LEU A 19 -5.54 -13.99 6.39
C LEU A 19 -6.94 -13.90 5.79
N ALA A 20 -7.27 -14.71 4.79
CA ALA A 20 -8.61 -14.76 4.21
C ALA A 20 -9.68 -15.18 5.23
N ALA A 21 -9.40 -16.21 6.03
CA ALA A 21 -10.30 -16.67 7.09
C ALA A 21 -10.45 -15.65 8.25
N GLU A 22 -9.48 -14.76 8.41
CA GLU A 22 -9.42 -13.81 9.52
C GLU A 22 -9.77 -12.37 9.14
N LEU A 23 -10.07 -12.06 7.86
CA LEU A 23 -10.33 -10.69 7.38
C LEU A 23 -11.31 -9.91 8.26
N ASP A 24 -12.30 -10.60 8.82
CA ASP A 24 -13.40 -10.02 9.60
C ASP A 24 -13.21 -10.18 11.11
N SER A 25 -12.05 -10.69 11.53
CA SER A 25 -11.71 -10.91 12.93
C SER A 25 -11.78 -9.61 13.72
N GLN A 26 -12.66 -9.58 14.73
CA GLN A 26 -12.88 -8.42 15.61
C GLN A 26 -11.92 -8.35 16.80
N SER A 27 -11.08 -9.37 16.97
CA SER A 27 -10.12 -9.45 18.08
C SER A 27 -8.68 -9.44 17.59
N ARG A 28 -8.36 -10.17 16.52
CA ARG A 28 -6.97 -10.29 16.04
C ARG A 28 -6.41 -8.99 15.51
N PHE A 29 -7.25 -8.17 14.89
CA PHE A 29 -6.85 -6.92 14.26
C PHE A 29 -7.29 -5.68 15.02
N LYS A 30 -7.59 -5.84 16.32
CA LYS A 30 -7.74 -4.71 17.23
C LYS A 30 -6.43 -3.92 17.28
N HIS A 31 -6.53 -2.61 17.07
CA HIS A 31 -5.37 -1.72 17.05
C HIS A 31 -5.77 -0.31 17.47
N GLU A 32 -4.83 0.43 18.06
CA GLU A 32 -5.03 1.81 18.44
C GLU A 32 -3.74 2.62 18.50
N TYR A 33 -3.86 3.93 18.36
CA TYR A 33 -2.77 4.88 18.50
C TYR A 33 -3.30 6.30 18.74
N VAL A 34 -2.42 7.19 19.19
CA VAL A 34 -2.68 8.64 19.20
C VAL A 34 -2.33 9.23 17.83
N ASP A 35 -3.32 9.78 17.13
CA ASP A 35 -3.06 10.55 15.91
C ASP A 35 -2.39 11.88 16.28
N ARG A 36 -1.08 11.95 16.08
CA ARG A 36 -0.27 13.13 16.40
C ARG A 36 -0.66 14.40 15.65
N ARG A 37 -1.46 14.30 14.57
CA ARG A 37 -1.95 15.46 13.82
C ARG A 37 -3.09 16.18 14.55
N SER A 38 -3.90 15.44 15.29
CA SER A 38 -5.10 15.92 15.97
C SER A 38 -5.05 15.72 17.49
N ALA A 39 -4.02 15.04 18.00
CA ALA A 39 -3.91 14.58 19.39
C ALA A 39 -5.10 13.71 19.87
N THR A 40 -5.81 13.06 18.94
CA THR A 40 -6.97 12.23 19.25
C THR A 40 -6.61 10.75 19.24
N GLN A 41 -7.22 9.97 20.13
CA GLN A 41 -7.15 8.51 20.07
C GLN A 41 -7.88 8.02 18.80
N TRP A 42 -7.20 7.18 18.02
CA TRP A 42 -7.79 6.41 16.92
C TRP A 42 -7.72 4.93 17.29
N SER A 43 -8.79 4.18 17.03
CA SER A 43 -8.83 2.74 17.29
C SER A 43 -9.75 2.01 16.33
N CYS A 44 -9.44 0.74 16.07
CA CYS A 44 -10.28 -0.19 15.33
C CYS A 44 -10.34 -1.55 16.03
N ASN A 45 -11.40 -2.32 15.78
CA ASN A 45 -11.51 -3.71 16.24
C ASN A 45 -11.25 -4.74 15.13
N SER A 46 -11.38 -4.37 13.86
CA SER A 46 -11.11 -5.22 12.70
C SER A 46 -10.42 -4.44 11.58
N LEU A 47 -9.97 -5.15 10.53
CA LEU A 47 -9.49 -4.52 9.31
C LEU A 47 -10.59 -3.69 8.64
N PHE A 48 -11.82 -4.19 8.60
CA PHE A 48 -12.93 -3.46 7.99
C PHE A 48 -13.30 -2.21 8.80
N ASP A 49 -13.29 -2.28 10.13
CA ASP A 49 -13.53 -1.10 10.98
C ASP A 49 -12.44 -0.04 10.79
N ALA A 50 -11.18 -0.45 10.58
CA ALA A 50 -10.11 0.48 10.22
C ALA A 50 -10.39 1.21 8.89
N PHE A 51 -10.99 0.54 7.91
CA PHE A 51 -11.47 1.17 6.67
C PHE A 51 -12.65 2.11 6.91
N CYS A 52 -13.65 1.70 7.69
CA CYS A 52 -14.80 2.54 8.04
C CYS A 52 -14.37 3.84 8.75
N LYS A 53 -13.31 3.77 9.55
CA LYS A 53 -12.71 4.90 10.27
C LYS A 53 -11.59 5.59 9.48
N TYR A 54 -11.51 5.37 8.17
CA TYR A 54 -10.52 6.03 7.33
C TYR A 54 -10.66 7.55 7.42
N ARG A 55 -9.58 8.21 7.81
CA ARG A 55 -9.51 9.67 7.85
C ARG A 55 -8.11 10.19 7.51
N TRP A 56 -7.98 10.71 6.29
CA TRP A 56 -6.74 11.30 5.82
C TRP A 56 -6.98 12.44 4.83
N ASN A 57 -6.46 13.62 5.16
CA ASN A 57 -6.64 14.81 4.33
C ASN A 57 -5.99 14.62 2.95
N HIS A 58 -6.70 15.02 1.91
CA HIS A 58 -6.19 15.22 0.55
C HIS A 58 -6.57 16.63 0.07
N PRO A 59 -5.70 17.29 -0.73
CA PRO A 59 -6.04 18.57 -1.34
C PRO A 59 -7.12 18.38 -2.41
N GLY A 60 -7.73 19.49 -2.83
CA GLY A 60 -8.54 19.53 -4.04
C GLY A 60 -7.69 19.67 -5.30
N ASN A 61 -8.33 19.53 -6.46
CA ASN A 61 -7.72 19.76 -7.76
C ASN A 61 -8.76 20.41 -8.69
N ALA A 62 -8.57 21.70 -9.00
CA ALA A 62 -9.48 22.45 -9.86
C ALA A 62 -9.51 21.93 -11.30
N ARG A 63 -8.37 21.46 -11.83
CA ARG A 63 -8.28 20.89 -13.19
C ARG A 63 -9.13 19.63 -13.33
N LEU A 64 -9.16 18.82 -12.28
CA LEU A 64 -9.90 17.55 -12.24
C LEU A 64 -11.26 17.64 -11.54
N GLY A 65 -11.66 18.83 -11.10
CA GLY A 65 -13.01 19.09 -10.57
C GLY A 65 -13.33 18.43 -9.23
N PHE A 66 -12.35 18.07 -8.40
CA PHE A 66 -12.60 17.52 -7.05
C PHE A 66 -12.15 18.46 -5.93
N ASN A 67 -12.94 18.50 -4.86
CA ASN A 67 -12.70 19.33 -3.69
C ASN A 67 -11.73 18.67 -2.70
N PRO A 68 -11.08 19.45 -1.81
CA PRO A 68 -10.36 18.88 -0.68
C PRO A 68 -11.30 18.08 0.23
N GLY A 69 -10.75 17.07 0.90
CA GLY A 69 -11.53 16.19 1.76
C GLY A 69 -10.65 15.35 2.67
N SER A 70 -11.27 14.50 3.49
CA SER A 70 -10.53 13.65 4.44
C SER A 70 -11.12 12.27 4.67
N CYS A 71 -12.32 11.96 4.18
CA CYS A 71 -12.96 10.66 4.40
C CYS A 71 -12.68 9.71 3.25
N SER A 72 -13.05 8.43 3.42
CA SER A 72 -12.91 7.43 2.37
C SER A 72 -13.66 7.91 1.11
N ALA A 73 -14.94 8.23 1.22
CA ALA A 73 -15.77 8.66 0.09
C ALA A 73 -15.14 9.81 -0.74
N SER A 74 -14.72 10.90 -0.10
CA SER A 74 -14.10 12.04 -0.80
C SER A 74 -12.79 11.65 -1.49
N ASN A 75 -11.98 10.82 -0.82
CA ASN A 75 -10.72 10.34 -1.36
C ASN A 75 -10.94 9.38 -2.54
N GLY A 76 -11.98 8.55 -2.48
CA GLY A 76 -12.39 7.67 -3.57
C GLY A 76 -12.76 8.45 -4.84
N LEU A 77 -13.49 9.57 -4.70
CA LEU A 77 -13.82 10.46 -5.82
C LEU A 77 -12.56 11.10 -6.44
N ALA A 78 -11.65 11.60 -5.60
CA ALA A 78 -10.37 12.14 -6.06
C ALA A 78 -9.55 11.10 -6.82
N LEU A 79 -9.45 9.87 -6.30
CA LEU A 79 -8.75 8.77 -6.95
C LEU A 79 -9.39 8.35 -8.27
N ALA A 80 -10.72 8.36 -8.37
CA ALA A 80 -11.43 8.08 -9.62
C ALA A 80 -11.10 9.14 -10.69
N ALA A 81 -11.12 10.43 -10.33
CA ALA A 81 -10.76 11.51 -11.26
C ALA A 81 -9.29 11.41 -11.71
N LEU A 82 -8.36 11.18 -10.78
CA LEU A 82 -6.93 11.00 -11.08
C LEU A 82 -6.68 9.78 -11.96
N ARG A 83 -7.41 8.68 -11.75
CA ARG A 83 -7.33 7.47 -12.59
C ARG A 83 -7.77 7.77 -14.01
N ASN A 84 -8.93 8.42 -14.18
CA ASN A 84 -9.46 8.73 -15.51
C ASN A 84 -8.50 9.61 -16.30
N ASP A 85 -7.90 10.60 -15.64
CA ASP A 85 -6.91 11.48 -16.26
C ASP A 85 -5.62 10.75 -16.67
N LEU A 86 -5.08 9.89 -15.79
CA LEU A 86 -3.93 9.03 -16.11
C LEU A 86 -4.22 8.05 -17.25
N GLN A 87 -5.44 7.50 -17.34
CA GLN A 87 -5.82 6.57 -18.40
C GLN A 87 -5.93 7.27 -19.76
N GLY A 88 -6.22 8.57 -19.77
CA GLY A 88 -6.32 9.37 -20.98
C GLY A 88 -5.00 9.92 -21.51
N ILE A 89 -3.82 9.52 -21.01
CA ILE A 89 -2.52 10.08 -21.46
C ILE A 89 -2.30 9.92 -22.98
N ASP A 90 -2.80 8.84 -23.60
CA ASP A 90 -2.73 8.58 -25.05
C ASP A 90 -1.34 8.72 -25.70
N GLY A 91 -0.29 8.39 -24.94
CA GLY A 91 1.10 8.51 -25.41
C GLY A 91 1.68 9.93 -25.36
N ASP A 92 0.92 10.92 -24.88
CA ASP A 92 1.35 12.31 -24.78
C ASP A 92 2.17 12.55 -23.49
N ASP A 93 3.44 12.89 -23.66
CA ASP A 93 4.37 13.16 -22.56
C ASP A 93 3.99 14.40 -21.71
N GLY A 94 3.37 15.41 -22.32
CA GLY A 94 2.85 16.58 -21.62
C GLY A 94 1.69 16.22 -20.71
N ARG A 95 0.73 15.44 -21.21
CA ARG A 95 -0.40 14.92 -20.42
C ARG A 95 0.09 13.96 -19.35
N ALA A 96 1.06 13.10 -19.66
CA ALA A 96 1.69 12.21 -18.67
C ALA A 96 2.31 13.00 -17.51
N LEU A 97 3.04 14.08 -17.82
CA LEU A 97 3.63 14.94 -16.81
C LEU A 97 2.55 15.61 -15.95
N GLU A 98 1.53 16.20 -16.56
CA GLU A 98 0.46 16.88 -15.83
C GLU A 98 -0.30 15.91 -14.90
N ALA A 99 -0.73 14.76 -15.43
CA ALA A 99 -1.47 13.75 -14.69
C ALA A 99 -0.66 13.19 -13.51
N THR A 100 0.62 12.88 -13.74
CA THR A 100 1.48 12.38 -12.66
C THR A 100 1.78 13.42 -11.61
N LEU A 101 1.96 14.70 -11.98
CA LEU A 101 2.12 15.80 -11.03
C LEU A 101 0.89 15.97 -10.14
N ASP A 102 -0.31 15.81 -10.69
CA ASP A 102 -1.55 15.88 -9.91
C ASP A 102 -1.67 14.74 -8.90
N VAL A 103 -1.23 13.54 -9.26
CA VAL A 103 -1.12 12.43 -8.29
C VAL A 103 -0.10 12.75 -7.20
N MET A 104 1.04 13.37 -7.55
CA MET A 104 2.04 13.76 -6.55
C MET A 104 1.51 14.81 -5.57
N ARG A 105 0.73 15.78 -6.06
CA ARG A 105 0.07 16.81 -5.24
C ARG A 105 -0.97 16.19 -4.31
N TRP A 106 -1.88 15.37 -4.85
CA TRP A 106 -2.87 14.64 -4.07
C TRP A 106 -2.22 13.80 -2.96
N GLY A 107 -1.15 13.09 -3.29
CA GLY A 107 -0.46 12.21 -2.36
C GLY A 107 0.48 12.88 -1.37
N GLY A 108 0.69 14.20 -1.46
CA GLY A 108 1.66 14.94 -0.63
C GLY A 108 3.11 14.50 -0.85
N VAL A 109 3.47 14.07 -2.06
CA VAL A 109 4.78 13.45 -2.39
C VAL A 109 5.51 14.16 -3.53
N SER A 110 5.19 15.42 -3.80
CA SER A 110 5.84 16.20 -4.87
C SER A 110 7.34 16.40 -4.66
N ALA A 111 7.81 16.51 -3.41
CA ALA A 111 9.23 16.69 -3.11
C ALA A 111 10.09 15.58 -3.73
N GLY A 112 11.00 15.95 -4.63
CA GLY A 112 11.88 15.06 -5.40
C GLY A 112 11.19 14.31 -6.55
N ASN A 113 9.92 13.91 -6.43
CA ASN A 113 9.20 13.25 -7.53
C ASN A 113 8.83 14.21 -8.64
N ALA A 114 8.32 15.40 -8.31
CA ALA A 114 7.93 16.41 -9.32
C ALA A 114 9.12 16.81 -10.18
N ASN A 115 10.27 17.10 -9.57
CA ASN A 115 11.50 17.42 -10.30
C ASN A 115 11.94 16.28 -11.24
N TRP A 116 11.92 15.04 -10.75
CA TRP A 116 12.25 13.88 -11.59
C TRP A 116 11.29 13.76 -12.78
N LEU A 117 9.98 13.91 -12.55
CA LEU A 117 8.98 13.84 -13.62
C LEU A 117 9.21 14.94 -14.67
N THR A 118 9.45 16.19 -14.25
CA THR A 118 9.73 17.31 -15.16
C THR A 118 10.99 17.06 -15.99
N LEU A 119 12.07 16.59 -15.38
CA LEU A 119 13.33 16.30 -16.07
C LEU A 119 13.22 15.10 -17.03
N ASN A 120 12.29 14.18 -16.77
CA ASN A 120 12.07 12.98 -17.59
C ASN A 120 10.77 13.08 -18.41
N LYS A 121 10.34 14.31 -18.76
CA LYS A 121 9.12 14.53 -19.56
C LYS A 121 9.20 13.76 -20.88
N ALA A 122 10.29 13.90 -21.63
CA ALA A 122 10.47 13.20 -22.90
C ALA A 122 10.50 11.67 -22.68
N GLY A 123 9.57 10.96 -23.30
CA GLY A 123 9.36 9.53 -23.17
C GLY A 123 8.61 9.09 -21.90
N LEU A 124 8.10 10.02 -21.08
CA LEU A 124 7.41 9.71 -19.82
C LEU A 124 6.19 8.81 -20.05
N ALA A 125 5.37 9.09 -21.05
CA ALA A 125 4.16 8.31 -21.32
C ALA A 125 4.53 6.85 -21.64
N ASN A 126 5.54 6.64 -22.49
CA ASN A 126 6.04 5.32 -22.82
C ASN A 126 6.70 4.62 -21.63
N ALA A 127 7.44 5.35 -20.78
CA ALA A 127 8.06 4.79 -19.58
C ALA A 127 6.99 4.27 -18.59
N LEU A 128 5.94 5.06 -18.34
CA LEU A 128 4.82 4.65 -17.49
C LEU A 128 4.11 3.43 -18.09
N LYS A 129 3.84 3.44 -19.41
CA LYS A 129 3.18 2.33 -20.10
C LYS A 129 3.99 1.04 -20.01
N THR A 130 5.30 1.11 -20.21
CA THR A 130 6.19 -0.06 -20.14
C THR A 130 6.19 -0.68 -18.74
N VAL A 131 6.20 0.15 -17.69
CA VAL A 131 6.11 -0.35 -16.30
C VAL A 131 4.73 -0.93 -16.03
N GLN A 132 3.64 -0.29 -16.49
CA GLN A 132 2.28 -0.82 -16.36
C GLN A 132 2.16 -2.21 -16.98
N VAL A 133 2.60 -2.38 -18.24
CA VAL A 133 2.56 -3.68 -18.93
C VAL A 133 3.34 -4.74 -18.16
N ALA A 134 4.53 -4.41 -17.66
CA ALA A 134 5.34 -5.34 -16.87
C ALA A 134 4.68 -5.72 -15.54
N MET A 135 3.99 -4.79 -14.88
CA MET A 135 3.25 -5.05 -13.64
C MET A 135 2.02 -5.93 -13.88
N ASP A 136 1.24 -5.61 -14.91
CA ASP A 136 0.03 -6.36 -15.28
C ASP A 136 0.38 -7.80 -15.73
N ALA A 137 1.54 -7.99 -16.38
CA ALA A 137 2.05 -9.31 -16.76
C ALA A 137 2.38 -10.20 -15.54
N GLY A 138 2.65 -9.61 -14.37
CA GLY A 138 2.87 -10.39 -13.16
C GLY A 138 4.12 -11.28 -13.20
N ASP A 139 5.19 -10.83 -13.84
CA ASP A 139 6.48 -11.51 -13.85
C ASP A 139 7.58 -10.64 -13.24
N GLU A 140 8.12 -11.07 -12.09
CA GLU A 140 9.27 -10.40 -11.48
C GLU A 140 10.51 -10.41 -12.38
N CYS A 141 10.55 -11.30 -13.38
CA CYS A 141 11.64 -11.40 -14.34
C CYS A 141 11.59 -10.42 -15.49
N ALA A 142 10.51 -9.64 -15.61
CA ALA A 142 10.42 -8.58 -16.60
C ALA A 142 11.64 -7.63 -16.54
N PRO A 143 12.39 -7.44 -17.64
CA PRO A 143 13.58 -6.59 -17.67
C PRO A 143 13.32 -5.17 -17.16
N THR A 144 12.16 -4.61 -17.49
CA THR A 144 11.71 -3.29 -17.02
C THR A 144 11.68 -3.18 -15.50
N LEU A 145 11.22 -4.22 -14.80
CA LEU A 145 11.14 -4.22 -13.34
C LEU A 145 12.51 -4.42 -12.66
N ARG A 146 13.53 -4.81 -13.42
CA ARG A 146 14.91 -5.01 -12.95
C ARG A 146 15.88 -3.94 -13.43
N ALA A 147 15.41 -3.01 -14.26
CA ALA A 147 16.20 -1.92 -14.78
C ALA A 147 16.76 -1.05 -13.63
N LYS A 148 18.06 -0.73 -13.68
CA LYS A 148 18.73 0.08 -12.64
C LYS A 148 18.13 1.49 -12.52
N GLN A 149 17.67 2.03 -13.65
CA GLN A 149 17.05 3.33 -13.78
C GLN A 149 15.54 3.35 -13.46
N LEU A 150 14.95 2.22 -13.07
CA LEU A 150 13.52 2.13 -12.78
C LEU A 150 13.13 3.14 -11.68
N ARG A 151 12.29 4.11 -12.03
CA ARG A 151 11.72 5.05 -11.06
C ARG A 151 10.52 4.42 -10.36
N PHE A 152 10.80 3.77 -9.23
CA PHE A 152 9.78 3.17 -8.37
C PHE A 152 10.04 3.50 -6.91
N ASN A 153 9.11 4.18 -6.24
CA ASN A 153 9.19 4.53 -4.83
C ASN A 153 7.78 4.73 -4.27
N SER A 154 7.63 5.01 -2.98
CA SER A 154 6.32 5.19 -2.32
C SER A 154 5.45 6.32 -2.92
N GLY A 155 6.05 7.26 -3.65
CA GLY A 155 5.31 8.27 -4.40
C GLY A 155 4.81 7.72 -5.73
N MET A 156 5.70 7.08 -6.50
CA MET A 156 5.34 6.47 -7.79
C MET A 156 4.36 5.31 -7.66
N THR A 157 4.33 4.58 -6.53
CA THR A 157 3.29 3.57 -6.29
C THR A 157 1.89 4.17 -6.38
N LYS A 158 1.70 5.46 -6.09
CA LYS A 158 0.41 6.15 -6.26
C LYS A 158 -0.02 6.20 -7.71
N VAL A 159 0.89 6.58 -8.60
CA VAL A 159 0.65 6.60 -10.06
C VAL A 159 0.33 5.20 -10.56
N TYR A 160 1.18 4.22 -10.22
CA TYR A 160 0.98 2.85 -10.69
C TYR A 160 -0.26 2.19 -10.09
N SER A 161 -0.69 2.57 -8.89
CA SER A 161 -1.95 2.10 -8.28
C SER A 161 -3.21 2.57 -9.02
N LEU A 162 -3.07 3.59 -9.87
CA LEU A 162 -4.14 4.15 -10.68
C LEU A 162 -4.06 3.69 -12.14
N LEU A 163 -2.84 3.41 -12.64
CA LEU A 163 -2.64 2.84 -13.98
C LEU A 163 -2.89 1.33 -14.02
N CYS A 164 -2.34 0.56 -13.08
CA CYS A 164 -2.38 -0.90 -13.10
C CYS A 164 -3.67 -1.42 -12.47
N LYS A 165 -4.13 -2.59 -12.90
CA LYS A 165 -5.32 -3.23 -12.30
C LYS A 165 -4.96 -3.85 -10.96
N ASN A 166 -5.86 -3.76 -9.97
CA ASN A 166 -5.72 -4.39 -8.65
C ASN A 166 -4.35 -4.13 -8.01
N PHE A 167 -3.95 -2.85 -7.99
CA PHE A 167 -2.61 -2.45 -7.58
C PHE A 167 -2.69 -1.50 -6.38
N VAL A 168 -1.99 -1.84 -5.30
CA VAL A 168 -1.99 -1.08 -4.05
C VAL A 168 -0.89 -0.02 -4.02
N ILE A 169 -1.16 1.08 -3.32
CA ILE A 169 -0.18 2.08 -2.90
C ILE A 169 0.68 1.46 -1.80
N TYR A 170 1.78 0.83 -2.18
CA TYR A 170 2.72 0.26 -1.23
C TYR A 170 3.65 1.35 -0.65
N ASP A 171 3.09 2.22 0.18
CA ASP A 171 3.83 3.23 0.94
C ASP A 171 4.32 2.69 2.30
N SER A 172 5.02 3.53 3.07
CA SER A 172 5.55 3.14 4.37
C SER A 172 4.50 2.66 5.37
N ARG A 173 3.24 3.10 5.27
CA ARG A 173 2.17 2.72 6.19
C ARG A 173 1.60 1.38 5.79
N VAL A 174 1.25 1.22 4.51
CA VAL A 174 0.79 -0.09 4.00
C VAL A 174 1.85 -1.16 4.21
N ALA A 175 3.14 -0.83 4.02
CA ALA A 175 4.25 -1.74 4.31
C ALA A 175 4.36 -2.11 5.80
N ALA A 176 4.19 -1.13 6.70
CA ALA A 176 4.19 -1.37 8.14
C ALA A 176 3.04 -2.31 8.56
N ALA A 177 1.82 -2.02 8.13
CA ALA A 177 0.65 -2.85 8.46
C ALA A 177 0.73 -4.25 7.83
N LEU A 178 1.27 -4.40 6.62
CA LEU A 178 1.46 -5.71 6.02
C LEU A 178 2.47 -6.55 6.80
N GLY A 179 3.59 -5.95 7.24
CA GLY A 179 4.53 -6.63 8.14
C GLY A 179 3.89 -6.99 9.49
N TRP A 180 3.02 -6.14 10.03
CA TRP A 180 2.26 -6.40 11.25
C TRP A 180 1.31 -7.61 11.11
N LEU A 181 0.63 -7.73 9.96
CA LEU A 181 -0.17 -8.92 9.65
C LEU A 181 0.69 -10.19 9.61
N VAL A 182 1.88 -10.12 8.99
CA VAL A 182 2.83 -11.24 8.94
C VAL A 182 3.33 -11.62 10.33
N VAL A 183 3.56 -10.65 11.22
CA VAL A 183 3.93 -10.94 12.62
C VAL A 183 2.82 -11.70 13.33
N LYS A 184 1.56 -11.28 13.20
CA LYS A 184 0.41 -11.99 13.80
C LYS A 184 0.26 -13.41 13.27
N TYR A 185 0.46 -13.60 11.97
CA TYR A 185 0.51 -14.93 11.38
C TYR A 185 1.63 -15.77 11.98
N CYS A 186 2.85 -15.23 12.08
CA CYS A 186 3.99 -15.92 12.67
C CYS A 186 3.73 -16.31 14.13
N GLN A 187 3.12 -15.42 14.92
CA GLN A 187 2.73 -15.70 16.30
C GLN A 187 1.66 -16.80 16.38
N THR A 188 0.65 -16.74 15.52
CA THR A 188 -0.44 -17.74 15.48
C THR A 188 0.10 -19.14 15.15
N HIS A 189 1.15 -19.22 14.33
CA HIS A 189 1.78 -20.48 13.90
C HIS A 189 3.11 -20.77 14.61
N SER A 190 3.42 -20.05 15.70
CA SER A 190 4.64 -20.22 16.50
C SER A 190 5.95 -20.23 15.69
N LEU A 191 6.03 -19.39 14.64
CA LEU A 191 7.23 -19.26 13.81
C LEU A 191 8.31 -18.45 14.53
N SER A 192 9.55 -18.93 14.49
CA SER A 192 10.70 -18.28 15.14
C SER A 192 11.32 -17.15 14.32
N SER A 193 10.98 -17.04 13.04
CA SER A 193 11.47 -16.01 12.11
C SER A 193 10.43 -15.72 11.03
N VAL A 194 10.52 -14.54 10.40
CA VAL A 194 9.64 -14.17 9.28
C VAL A 194 10.02 -14.99 8.05
N PRO A 195 9.09 -15.74 7.43
CA PRO A 195 9.35 -16.44 6.17
C PRO A 195 9.84 -15.47 5.09
N GLN A 196 10.91 -15.82 4.38
CA GLN A 196 11.57 -14.93 3.43
C GLN A 196 10.60 -14.34 2.39
N ALA A 197 9.65 -15.13 1.90
CA ALA A 197 8.66 -14.73 0.91
C ALA A 197 7.54 -13.80 1.45
N LEU A 198 7.41 -13.72 2.78
CA LEU A 198 6.51 -12.82 3.51
C LEU A 198 7.26 -11.67 4.20
N SER A 199 8.57 -11.55 4.00
CA SER A 199 9.40 -10.48 4.60
C SER A 199 9.24 -9.16 3.84
N PHE A 200 8.00 -8.68 3.78
CA PHE A 200 7.60 -7.42 3.17
C PHE A 200 8.42 -6.26 3.76
N PRO A 201 9.29 -5.60 2.98
CA PRO A 201 10.19 -4.60 3.52
C PRO A 201 9.41 -3.33 3.88
N TRP A 202 9.85 -2.67 4.95
CA TRP A 202 9.17 -1.52 5.54
C TRP A 202 10.02 -0.25 5.47
N ALA A 203 9.41 0.92 5.69
CA ALA A 203 10.15 2.18 5.79
C ALA A 203 9.66 3.00 6.99
N GLY A 204 10.59 3.71 7.63
CA GLY A 204 10.29 4.64 8.72
C GLY A 204 9.37 5.78 8.29
N ALA A 205 8.75 6.41 9.28
CA ALA A 205 8.07 7.68 9.05
C ALA A 205 9.11 8.76 8.68
N LYS A 206 8.75 9.63 7.74
CA LYS A 206 9.51 10.86 7.51
C LYS A 206 9.19 11.83 8.65
N GLU A 207 10.13 12.01 9.55
CA GLU A 207 10.01 12.85 10.74
C GLU A 207 11.32 13.61 10.97
N ALA A 208 11.27 14.69 11.76
CA ALA A 208 12.47 15.39 12.17
C ALA A 208 13.37 14.47 13.01
N ALA A 209 14.69 14.63 12.90
CA ALA A 209 15.67 13.77 13.58
C ALA A 209 15.51 13.75 15.12
N ASN A 210 14.88 14.77 15.69
CA ASN A 210 14.66 14.99 17.11
C ASN A 210 13.17 14.91 17.52
N ALA A 211 12.34 14.18 16.77
CA ALA A 211 10.94 13.98 17.14
C ALA A 211 10.85 13.33 18.54
N SER A 212 10.20 14.01 19.49
CA SER A 212 10.07 13.54 20.88
C SER A 212 9.24 12.27 21.03
N ALA A 213 8.31 12.03 20.11
CA ALA A 213 7.48 10.83 20.05
C ALA A 213 7.39 10.32 18.60
N PRO A 214 8.42 9.63 18.07
CA PRO A 214 8.42 9.19 16.68
C PRO A 214 7.30 8.18 16.42
N LYS A 215 6.75 8.17 15.20
CA LYS A 215 5.79 7.16 14.76
C LYS A 215 6.50 5.81 14.61
N ARG A 216 5.93 4.75 15.17
CA ARG A 216 6.54 3.41 15.10
C ARG A 216 5.97 2.64 13.91
N ARG A 217 6.73 2.62 12.81
CA ARG A 217 6.37 1.86 11.61
C ARG A 217 7.14 0.56 11.43
N ASN A 218 8.09 0.26 12.32
CA ASN A 218 8.78 -1.02 12.29
C ASN A 218 7.82 -2.11 12.77
N PRO A 219 7.43 -3.07 11.93
CA PRO A 219 6.58 -4.17 12.38
C PRO A 219 7.35 -5.20 13.20
N GLY A 220 8.69 -5.16 13.23
CA GLY A 220 9.49 -6.24 13.82
C GLY A 220 9.39 -6.36 15.34
N ILE A 221 9.34 -7.60 15.82
CA ILE A 221 9.29 -7.96 17.26
C ILE A 221 10.19 -9.18 17.50
N GLY A 222 11.09 -9.11 18.49
CA GLY A 222 11.99 -10.22 18.80
C GLY A 222 12.78 -10.68 17.57
N ASN A 223 12.68 -11.96 17.22
CA ASN A 223 13.34 -12.54 16.03
C ASN A 223 12.56 -12.35 14.73
N LEU A 224 11.33 -11.82 14.79
CA LEU A 224 10.51 -11.52 13.62
C LEU A 224 10.92 -10.15 13.04
N GLN A 225 11.98 -10.12 12.24
CA GLN A 225 12.56 -8.88 11.71
C GLN A 225 12.34 -8.71 10.19
N PHE A 226 12.28 -7.46 9.75
CA PHE A 226 12.02 -7.08 8.36
C PHE A 226 13.11 -6.15 7.83
N LYS A 227 13.43 -6.29 6.55
CA LYS A 227 14.42 -5.43 5.89
C LYS A 227 13.83 -4.06 5.54
N GLY A 228 14.71 -3.07 5.40
CA GLY A 228 14.34 -1.73 4.93
C GLY A 228 13.93 -1.72 3.45
N LEU A 229 12.90 -0.95 3.14
CA LEU A 229 12.40 -0.73 1.79
C LEU A 229 13.32 0.24 1.03
N ARG A 230 13.83 -0.23 -0.11
CA ARG A 230 14.63 0.55 -1.06
C ARG A 230 13.83 0.81 -2.33
N SER A 231 13.99 2.00 -2.90
CA SER A 231 13.42 2.37 -4.21
C SER A 231 13.98 1.54 -5.36
N GLY A 232 13.37 1.68 -6.54
CA GLY A 232 13.71 0.99 -7.77
C GLY A 232 13.14 -0.42 -7.81
N SER A 233 13.87 -1.33 -8.44
CA SER A 233 13.46 -2.73 -8.62
C SER A 233 12.99 -3.39 -7.33
N HIS A 234 13.70 -3.17 -6.22
CA HIS A 234 13.33 -3.76 -4.93
C HIS A 234 11.92 -3.37 -4.48
N HIS A 235 11.53 -2.09 -4.60
CA HIS A 235 10.18 -1.64 -4.28
C HIS A 235 9.17 -2.24 -5.25
N ALA A 236 9.45 -2.18 -6.56
CA ALA A 236 8.55 -2.68 -7.60
C ALA A 236 8.17 -4.15 -7.38
N LEU A 237 9.16 -5.01 -7.14
CA LEU A 237 8.95 -6.45 -6.94
C LEU A 237 8.16 -6.76 -5.66
N TRP A 238 8.41 -6.04 -4.56
CA TRP A 238 7.65 -6.22 -3.33
C TRP A 238 6.24 -5.66 -3.40
N ASN A 239 6.02 -4.56 -4.13
CA ASN A 239 4.68 -4.07 -4.41
C ASN A 239 3.90 -5.10 -5.24
N LEU A 240 4.54 -5.70 -6.25
CA LEU A 240 3.93 -6.74 -7.08
C LEU A 240 3.47 -7.94 -6.24
N ARG A 241 4.32 -8.43 -5.33
CA ARG A 241 3.96 -9.49 -4.37
C ARG A 241 2.81 -9.08 -3.45
N ALA A 242 2.83 -7.85 -2.93
CA ALA A 242 1.74 -7.36 -2.08
C ALA A 242 0.40 -7.35 -2.83
N ASN A 243 0.40 -6.95 -4.11
CA ASN A 243 -0.79 -6.99 -4.95
C ASN A 243 -1.29 -8.42 -5.16
N TRP A 244 -0.40 -9.36 -5.48
CA TRP A 244 -0.76 -10.76 -5.63
C TRP A 244 -1.40 -11.30 -4.36
N LEU A 245 -0.74 -11.12 -3.22
CA LEU A 245 -1.15 -11.61 -1.91
C LEU A 245 -2.52 -11.06 -1.52
N LEU A 246 -2.67 -9.73 -1.48
CA LEU A 246 -3.91 -9.09 -1.03
C LEU A 246 -5.09 -9.36 -1.98
N THR A 247 -4.82 -9.45 -3.29
CA THR A 247 -5.84 -9.86 -4.26
C THR A 247 -6.24 -11.32 -4.07
N ALA A 248 -5.29 -12.22 -3.80
CA ALA A 248 -5.58 -13.63 -3.56
C ALA A 248 -6.37 -13.83 -2.26
N VAL A 249 -6.04 -13.09 -1.20
CA VAL A 249 -6.78 -13.08 0.07
C VAL A 249 -8.24 -12.70 -0.16
N LEU A 250 -8.50 -11.60 -0.88
CA LEU A 250 -9.86 -11.17 -1.20
C LEU A 250 -10.59 -12.11 -2.18
N ALA A 251 -9.86 -12.82 -3.05
CA ALA A 251 -10.47 -13.77 -3.98
C ALA A 251 -10.66 -15.17 -3.37
N HIS A 252 -10.17 -15.40 -2.15
CA HIS A 252 -10.24 -16.70 -1.49
C HIS A 252 -11.67 -17.00 -1.03
N PRO A 253 -12.16 -18.26 -1.13
CA PRO A 253 -13.54 -18.60 -0.74
C PRO A 253 -13.90 -18.21 0.70
N ALA A 254 -12.96 -18.31 1.64
CA ALA A 254 -13.18 -17.89 3.04
C ALA A 254 -13.41 -16.39 3.22
N ALA A 255 -13.06 -15.57 2.22
CA ALA A 255 -13.28 -14.12 2.23
C ALA A 255 -14.60 -13.70 1.57
N HIS A 256 -15.37 -14.64 0.99
CA HIS A 256 -16.55 -14.34 0.17
C HIS A 256 -17.55 -13.40 0.88
N ASP A 257 -17.82 -13.65 2.16
CA ASP A 257 -18.78 -12.88 2.95
C ASP A 257 -18.17 -11.65 3.64
N SER A 258 -16.88 -11.37 3.38
CA SER A 258 -16.22 -10.23 3.99
C SER A 258 -16.87 -8.92 3.55
N PRO A 259 -17.15 -7.98 4.47
CA PRO A 259 -17.75 -6.70 4.15
C PRO A 259 -16.87 -5.84 3.22
N PHE A 260 -15.60 -6.18 3.03
CA PHE A 260 -14.78 -5.60 1.96
C PHE A 260 -15.39 -5.80 0.56
N HIS A 261 -16.17 -6.87 0.33
CA HIS A 261 -16.88 -7.11 -0.92
C HIS A 261 -18.14 -6.26 -1.10
N SER A 262 -18.64 -5.65 -0.03
CA SER A 262 -19.87 -4.83 -0.02
C SER A 262 -19.61 -3.33 0.01
N VAL A 263 -18.35 -2.89 -0.19
CA VAL A 263 -18.02 -1.46 -0.19
C VAL A 263 -18.66 -0.74 -1.37
N ALA A 264 -19.22 0.44 -1.11
CA ALA A 264 -19.81 1.26 -2.15
C ALA A 264 -18.76 1.86 -3.10
N ALA A 265 -19.16 2.05 -4.35
CA ALA A 265 -18.40 2.84 -5.30
C ALA A 265 -18.08 4.24 -4.71
N PRO A 266 -16.93 4.85 -5.05
CA PRO A 266 -15.95 4.41 -6.06
C PRO A 266 -14.89 3.45 -5.52
N TYR A 267 -15.07 2.88 -4.32
CA TYR A 267 -14.15 1.86 -3.81
C TYR A 267 -14.36 0.51 -4.47
N ALA A 268 -13.24 -0.22 -4.57
CA ALA A 268 -13.21 -1.65 -4.82
C ALA A 268 -12.63 -2.35 -3.59
N PRO A 269 -12.89 -3.66 -3.38
CA PRO A 269 -12.48 -4.38 -2.18
C PRO A 269 -10.99 -4.21 -1.84
N LEU A 270 -10.10 -4.35 -2.83
CA LEU A 270 -8.66 -4.18 -2.63
C LEU A 270 -8.28 -2.77 -2.15
N ARG A 271 -8.96 -1.73 -2.67
CA ARG A 271 -8.69 -0.36 -2.27
C ARG A 271 -9.18 -0.08 -0.85
N ALA A 272 -10.27 -0.71 -0.43
CA ALA A 272 -10.76 -0.62 0.94
C ALA A 272 -9.81 -1.32 1.91
N LEU A 273 -9.32 -2.52 1.56
CA LEU A 273 -8.30 -3.21 2.35
C LEU A 273 -6.99 -2.42 2.44
N GLU A 274 -6.50 -1.84 1.33
CA GLU A 274 -5.35 -0.94 1.36
C GLU A 274 -5.59 0.25 2.30
N ALA A 275 -6.77 0.87 2.26
CA ALA A 275 -7.11 2.00 3.11
C ALA A 275 -7.13 1.62 4.60
N ALA A 276 -7.58 0.42 4.96
CA ALA A 276 -7.46 -0.13 6.31
C ALA A 276 -5.99 -0.26 6.74
N LEU A 277 -5.16 -0.90 5.91
CA LEU A 277 -3.73 -1.06 6.17
C LEU A 277 -3.01 0.29 6.30
N PHE A 278 -3.40 1.27 5.50
CA PHE A 278 -2.87 2.61 5.56
C PHE A 278 -3.19 3.32 6.88
N MET A 279 -4.39 3.13 7.43
CA MET A 279 -4.76 3.68 8.74
C MET A 279 -4.04 2.99 9.89
N ILE A 280 -3.98 1.66 9.88
CA ILE A 280 -3.27 0.87 10.90
C ILE A 280 -1.78 1.20 10.91
N GLY A 281 -1.15 1.22 9.73
CA GLY A 281 0.28 1.43 9.57
C GLY A 281 0.74 2.88 9.78
N TYR A 282 -0.17 3.80 10.16
CA TYR A 282 0.22 5.14 10.58
C TYR A 282 1.22 5.08 11.74
N ASP A 283 0.89 4.28 12.75
CA ASP A 283 1.69 3.97 13.92
C ASP A 283 1.26 2.60 14.49
N LEU A 284 2.21 1.68 14.64
CA LEU A 284 2.00 0.34 15.18
C LEU A 284 2.11 0.30 16.71
N GLY A 285 2.46 1.41 17.36
CA GLY A 285 2.57 1.49 18.82
C GLY A 285 3.72 0.66 19.39
N ASP A 286 3.67 0.41 20.71
CA ASP A 286 4.61 -0.50 21.37
C ASP A 286 4.12 -1.94 21.30
N GLN A 287 4.47 -2.62 20.21
CA GLN A 287 4.10 -4.02 20.00
C GLN A 287 4.72 -4.98 21.04
N ARG A 288 5.70 -4.52 21.86
CA ARG A 288 6.36 -5.35 22.88
C ARG A 288 5.48 -5.62 24.10
N ALA A 289 4.53 -4.72 24.40
CA ALA A 289 3.63 -4.88 25.54
C ALA A 289 2.52 -5.91 25.28
N ALA A 290 2.18 -6.18 24.01
CA ALA A 290 1.10 -7.08 23.62
C ALA A 290 1.46 -8.58 23.67
N VAL A 291 2.71 -8.94 24.00
CA VAL A 291 3.17 -10.34 24.11
C VAL A 291 3.09 -10.86 25.55
N ALA A 292 2.66 -10.02 26.49
CA ALA A 292 2.57 -10.34 27.92
C ALA A 292 1.14 -10.45 28.46
N ALA A 293 0.12 -10.53 27.59
CA ALA A 293 -1.28 -10.71 27.97
C ALA A 293 -1.85 -12.02 27.40
#